data_AF-A0A1B1UJ05-F1
#
_entry.id   AF-A0A1B1UJ05-F1
#
_cell.length_a   1.000
_cell.length_b   1.000
_cell.length_c   1.000
_cell.angle_alpha   90.00
_cell.angle_beta   90.00
_cell.angle_gamma   90.00
#
_symmetry.space_group_name_H-M   'P 1'
#
loop_
_entity.id
_entity.type
_entity.pdbx_description
1 polymer ?
#
loop_
_entity_poly.entity_id
_entity_poly.type
_entity_poly.pdbx_seq_one_letter_code
_entity_poly.pdbx_strand_id
1 'polypeptide(L)'
;MYNRISGSSTRASQGDELSQSVDSDSFTETLADLALRRNLPPGELPDKMGHCCSKPHTSDANFYSSDASNPSTSSSSSDPSTSSPARPSTSLFQYRTAELPQANVDGICVGLTAEWLGNLSNSPSTRMNALLPGSESHASAAGRQRQYEGLKRLLRREGAGASQADLQAQNTMLQEAGLAPSGREKKYSFGEPSSFSRMLDKITEDGSNYLLSLYFAGGDAHTIATTASNGMTTLFDPNYGEFTVQSDQMAGLFQSLANRYRNPNGQHLSTVTTQKMY
;
A
#
# COMPACT_ATOMS: atom_id res chain seq x y z
N MET A 1 -53.11 -38.78 -36.09
CA MET A 1 -53.69 -40.15 -36.01
C MET A 1 -53.85 -40.48 -34.55
N TYR A 2 -55.08 -40.69 -34.10
CA TYR A 2 -55.38 -41.13 -32.73
C TYR A 2 -55.28 -42.66 -32.67
N ASN A 3 -54.63 -43.18 -31.63
CA ASN A 3 -55.01 -44.44 -30.99
C ASN A 3 -54.54 -44.47 -29.54
N ARG A 4 -55.40 -45.01 -28.69
CA ARG A 4 -55.39 -45.03 -27.23
C ARG A 4 -55.46 -46.50 -26.81
N ILE A 5 -54.52 -47.01 -26.01
CA ILE A 5 -54.73 -48.21 -25.17
C ILE A 5 -54.01 -48.01 -23.83
N SER A 6 -54.76 -48.37 -22.79
CA SER A 6 -54.53 -48.25 -21.35
C SER A 6 -53.49 -49.22 -20.78
N GLY A 7 -52.93 -48.85 -19.62
CA GLY A 7 -52.24 -49.76 -18.71
C GLY A 7 -52.07 -49.10 -17.33
N SER A 8 -52.89 -49.50 -16.37
CA SER A 8 -52.90 -49.05 -14.97
C SER A 8 -51.98 -49.94 -14.12
N SER A 9 -51.20 -49.40 -13.16
CA SER A 9 -51.06 -49.93 -11.78
C SER A 9 -50.02 -49.14 -10.93
N THR A 10 -50.55 -48.46 -9.90
CA THR A 10 -50.12 -48.37 -8.48
C THR A 10 -48.63 -48.36 -8.07
N ARG A 11 -48.18 -47.25 -7.46
CA ARG A 11 -47.97 -47.05 -5.99
C ARG A 11 -46.77 -46.11 -5.68
N ALA A 12 -46.98 -45.31 -4.64
CA ALA A 12 -46.16 -44.24 -4.09
C ALA A 12 -44.73 -44.59 -3.67
N SER A 13 -43.83 -43.61 -3.74
CA SER A 13 -42.96 -43.28 -2.62
C SER A 13 -42.51 -41.82 -2.66
N GLN A 14 -42.51 -41.19 -1.48
CA GLN A 14 -42.09 -39.83 -1.18
C GLN A 14 -40.65 -39.55 -1.60
N GLY A 15 -40.36 -38.29 -1.95
CA GLY A 15 -39.03 -37.74 -2.13
C GLY A 15 -39.05 -36.25 -1.84
N ASP A 16 -38.63 -35.92 -0.62
CA ASP A 16 -38.46 -34.63 0.05
C ASP A 16 -38.44 -33.35 -0.80
N GLU A 17 -39.39 -32.48 -0.45
CA GLU A 17 -39.34 -31.04 -0.69
C GLU A 17 -38.31 -30.45 0.29
N LEU A 18 -37.05 -30.31 -0.16
CA LEU A 18 -36.01 -29.61 0.58
C LEU A 18 -36.36 -28.13 0.66
N SER A 19 -37.03 -27.79 1.75
CA SER A 19 -37.19 -26.44 2.26
C SER A 19 -35.81 -25.80 2.38
N GLN A 20 -35.49 -24.87 1.47
CA GLN A 20 -34.34 -23.98 1.64
C GLN A 20 -34.63 -23.09 2.85
N SER A 21 -34.08 -23.45 4.02
CA SER A 21 -33.97 -22.54 5.14
C SER A 21 -33.02 -21.43 4.72
N VAL A 22 -33.58 -20.29 4.33
CA VAL A 22 -32.81 -19.06 4.15
C VAL A 22 -32.23 -18.72 5.52
N ASP A 23 -30.90 -18.83 5.60
CA ASP A 23 -30.11 -18.63 6.81
C ASP A 23 -30.25 -17.17 7.26
N SER A 24 -31.24 -16.93 8.12
CA SER A 24 -31.57 -15.61 8.67
C SER A 24 -30.37 -14.99 9.38
N ASP A 25 -29.50 -15.83 9.96
CA ASP A 25 -28.35 -15.40 10.74
C ASP A 25 -27.33 -14.65 9.86
N SER A 26 -27.11 -15.12 8.63
CA SER A 26 -26.24 -14.45 7.64
C SER A 26 -26.74 -13.04 7.29
N PHE A 27 -28.06 -12.86 7.16
CA PHE A 27 -28.64 -11.56 6.82
C PHE A 27 -28.55 -10.56 7.98
N THR A 28 -28.82 -11.02 9.20
CA THR A 28 -28.67 -10.18 10.40
C THR A 28 -27.21 -9.84 10.69
N GLU A 29 -26.28 -10.76 10.46
CA GLU A 29 -24.84 -10.49 10.59
C GLU A 29 -24.36 -9.48 9.54
N THR A 30 -24.84 -9.58 8.30
CA THR A 30 -24.54 -8.63 7.22
C THR A 30 -25.10 -7.23 7.54
N LEU A 31 -26.31 -7.15 8.10
CA LEU A 31 -26.91 -5.87 8.54
C LEU A 31 -26.18 -5.29 9.76
N ALA A 32 -25.71 -6.13 10.68
CA ALA A 32 -24.92 -5.69 11.83
C ALA A 32 -23.54 -5.19 11.39
N ASP A 33 -22.87 -5.84 10.43
CA ASP A 33 -21.62 -5.36 9.84
C ASP A 33 -21.81 -4.02 9.11
N LEU A 34 -22.92 -3.87 8.36
CA LEU A 34 -23.27 -2.62 7.69
C LEU A 34 -23.61 -1.50 8.69
N ALA A 35 -24.27 -1.82 9.80
CA ALA A 35 -24.56 -0.87 10.87
C ALA A 35 -23.29 -0.45 11.64
N LEU A 36 -22.35 -1.36 11.85
CA LEU A 36 -21.05 -1.07 12.46
C LEU A 36 -20.20 -0.17 11.54
N ARG A 37 -20.18 -0.44 10.24
CA ARG A 37 -19.50 0.37 9.21
C ARG A 37 -20.00 1.81 9.13
N ARG A 38 -21.27 2.07 9.47
CA ARG A 38 -21.87 3.41 9.44
C ARG A 38 -21.46 4.28 10.62
N ASN A 39 -20.97 3.69 11.71
CA ASN A 39 -20.67 4.39 12.97
C ASN A 39 -19.18 4.72 13.18
N LEU A 40 -18.30 4.31 12.26
CA LEU A 40 -16.87 4.64 12.32
C LEU A 40 -16.57 5.92 11.52
N PRO A 41 -15.68 6.80 12.00
CA PRO A 41 -15.16 7.89 11.19
C PRO A 41 -14.56 7.34 9.88
N PRO A 42 -14.69 8.06 8.74
CA PRO A 42 -14.05 7.64 7.50
C PRO A 42 -12.55 7.37 7.72
N GLY A 43 -12.11 6.11 7.50
CA GLY A 43 -10.69 5.73 7.58
C GLY A 43 -10.27 4.81 8.73
N GLU A 44 -11.17 4.34 9.61
CA GLU A 44 -10.81 3.43 10.73
C GLU A 44 -10.96 1.93 10.43
N LEU A 45 -11.52 1.55 9.28
CA LEU A 45 -11.64 0.14 8.90
C LEU A 45 -10.30 -0.43 8.40
N PRO A 46 -10.10 -1.77 8.52
CA PRO A 46 -9.04 -2.47 7.82
C PRO A 46 -9.23 -2.31 6.33
N ASP A 47 -8.37 -1.49 5.75
CA ASP A 47 -8.28 -1.37 4.32
C ASP A 47 -7.34 -2.49 3.89
N LYS A 48 -7.82 -3.44 3.09
CA LYS A 48 -6.94 -4.45 2.45
C LYS A 48 -5.95 -3.81 1.45
N MET A 49 -5.87 -2.48 1.44
CA MET A 49 -4.98 -1.62 0.69
C MET A 49 -3.61 -1.57 1.39
N GLY A 50 -2.62 -2.14 0.72
CA GLY A 50 -1.27 -2.38 1.26
C GLY A 50 -0.57 -3.57 0.61
N HIS A 51 -1.28 -4.36 -0.20
CA HIS A 51 -0.69 -5.44 -0.97
C HIS A 51 -0.52 -5.01 -2.43
N CYS A 52 0.67 -4.53 -2.78
CA CYS A 52 1.04 -4.36 -4.18
C CYS A 52 2.05 -5.46 -4.54
N CYS A 53 1.78 -6.16 -5.64
CA CYS A 53 2.44 -7.39 -6.01
C CYS A 53 3.94 -7.19 -6.24
N SER A 54 4.75 -7.42 -5.19
CA SER A 54 6.19 -7.64 -5.30
C SER A 54 6.70 -8.32 -4.03
N LYS A 55 6.26 -9.56 -3.74
CA LYS A 55 6.92 -10.38 -2.72
C LYS A 55 8.36 -10.68 -3.18
N PRO A 56 9.43 -10.24 -2.49
CA PRO A 56 10.72 -10.90 -2.60
C PRO A 56 10.54 -12.28 -1.97
N HIS A 57 10.84 -13.36 -2.70
CA HIS A 57 10.97 -14.66 -2.06
C HIS A 57 12.18 -14.60 -1.12
N THR A 58 11.90 -14.71 0.18
CA THR A 58 12.87 -14.86 1.26
C THR A 58 13.48 -16.26 1.16
N SER A 59 14.60 -16.34 0.45
CA SER A 59 15.54 -17.45 0.58
C SER A 59 16.88 -16.79 0.80
N ASP A 60 17.09 -16.24 2.00
CA ASP A 60 18.39 -15.92 2.59
C ASP A 60 18.16 -15.28 3.97
N ALA A 61 17.71 -16.08 4.93
CA ALA A 61 17.78 -15.76 6.35
C ALA A 61 18.56 -16.88 7.05
N ASN A 62 19.82 -17.05 6.69
CA ASN A 62 20.79 -17.77 7.50
C ASN A 62 21.68 -16.73 8.21
N PHE A 63 21.27 -16.34 9.41
CA PHE A 63 22.23 -15.82 10.39
C PHE A 63 22.01 -16.51 11.74
N TYR A 64 23.06 -17.24 12.10
CA TYR A 64 23.32 -18.04 13.28
C TYR A 64 22.76 -17.47 14.59
N SER A 65 22.04 -18.34 15.31
CA SER A 65 21.88 -18.29 16.76
C SER A 65 23.18 -18.73 17.44
N SER A 66 23.61 -17.96 18.44
CA SER A 66 24.38 -18.49 19.57
C SER A 66 24.11 -17.65 20.82
N ASP A 67 23.44 -18.29 21.76
CA ASP A 67 23.54 -18.22 23.24
C ASP A 67 24.17 -16.99 23.91
N ALA A 68 23.40 -16.40 24.85
CA ALA A 68 23.82 -16.34 26.25
C ALA A 68 22.63 -16.02 27.17
N SER A 69 22.51 -16.85 28.20
CA SER A 69 21.49 -16.94 29.24
C SER A 69 21.50 -15.83 30.29
N ASN A 70 20.32 -15.58 30.87
CA ASN A 70 19.99 -14.76 32.05
C ASN A 70 20.94 -14.95 33.25
N PRO A 71 20.96 -13.95 34.15
CA PRO A 71 20.33 -14.20 35.46
C PRO A 71 19.50 -13.03 36.03
N SER A 72 18.48 -13.39 36.80
CA SER A 72 17.62 -12.53 37.62
C SER A 72 18.34 -12.00 38.87
N THR A 73 18.06 -10.75 39.32
CA THR A 73 17.50 -10.38 40.64
C THR A 73 17.67 -8.87 40.97
N SER A 74 16.54 -8.23 41.30
CA SER A 74 16.28 -7.07 42.21
C SER A 74 17.31 -5.95 42.45
N SER A 75 16.89 -4.69 42.26
CA SER A 75 16.59 -3.70 43.35
C SER A 75 16.45 -2.27 42.81
N SER A 76 15.57 -1.52 43.48
CA SER A 76 15.15 -0.14 43.22
C SER A 76 16.27 0.91 43.12
N SER A 77 16.12 1.88 42.21
CA SER A 77 16.50 3.28 42.45
C SER A 77 15.81 4.18 41.44
N SER A 78 15.20 5.23 41.98
CA SER A 78 14.51 6.32 41.31
C SER A 78 15.42 7.09 40.38
N ASP A 79 14.92 7.53 39.22
CA ASP A 79 15.35 8.80 38.60
C ASP A 79 14.37 9.25 37.50
N PRO A 80 14.35 10.56 37.19
CA PRO A 80 13.12 11.30 36.97
C PRO A 80 12.61 11.20 35.53
N SER A 81 11.29 11.16 35.42
CA SER A 81 10.51 11.28 34.20
C SER A 81 10.87 12.56 33.44
N THR A 82 11.85 12.49 32.56
CA THR A 82 11.94 13.39 31.39
C THR A 82 11.03 12.82 30.30
N SER A 83 9.74 12.78 30.62
CA SER A 83 8.69 12.59 29.63
C SER A 83 8.67 13.85 28.77
N SER A 84 9.45 13.83 27.69
CA SER A 84 9.14 14.64 26.52
C SER A 84 7.66 14.39 26.20
N PRO A 85 6.81 15.42 26.05
CA PRO A 85 5.41 15.19 25.76
C PRO A 85 5.36 14.36 24.48
N ALA A 86 4.73 13.17 24.57
CA ALA A 86 4.41 12.39 23.40
C ALA A 86 3.65 13.32 22.46
N ARG A 87 4.26 13.65 21.31
CA ARG A 87 3.58 14.46 20.29
C ARG A 87 2.22 13.80 20.05
N PRO A 88 1.10 14.54 20.13
CA PRO A 88 -0.20 13.96 19.83
C PRO A 88 -0.10 13.30 18.46
N SER A 89 -0.42 12.00 18.39
CA SER A 89 -0.44 11.25 17.13
C SER A 89 -1.45 11.94 16.21
N THR A 90 -0.97 12.78 15.31
CA THR A 90 -1.79 13.41 14.29
C THR A 90 -2.27 12.33 13.34
N SER A 91 -3.60 12.24 13.19
CA SER A 91 -4.19 11.30 12.23
C SER A 91 -3.65 11.62 10.83
N LEU A 92 -3.23 10.59 10.08
CA LEU A 92 -2.70 10.72 8.71
C LEU A 92 -3.57 11.63 7.85
N PHE A 93 -4.89 11.50 7.99
CA PHE A 93 -5.87 12.20 7.18
C PHE A 93 -5.97 13.70 7.48
N GLN A 94 -5.39 14.18 8.58
CA GLN A 94 -5.29 15.63 8.85
C GLN A 94 -4.36 16.34 7.87
N TYR A 95 -3.42 15.62 7.24
CA TYR A 95 -2.51 16.15 6.24
C TYR A 95 -3.04 16.03 4.80
N ARG A 96 -4.19 15.36 4.62
CA ARG A 96 -4.69 14.98 3.30
C ARG A 96 -5.25 16.19 2.56
N THR A 97 -4.74 16.44 1.36
CA THR A 97 -5.18 17.53 0.48
C THR A 97 -6.17 17.05 -0.57
N ALA A 98 -6.05 15.80 -1.02
CA ALA A 98 -7.02 15.19 -1.92
C ALA A 98 -7.10 13.68 -1.66
N GLU A 99 -8.32 13.15 -1.62
CA GLU A 99 -8.59 11.73 -1.37
C GLU A 99 -8.59 10.94 -2.68
N LEU A 100 -8.06 9.71 -2.64
CA LEU A 100 -8.13 8.76 -3.74
C LEU A 100 -8.76 7.44 -3.28
N PRO A 101 -10.08 7.29 -3.36
CA PRO A 101 -10.74 6.09 -2.93
C PRO A 101 -10.56 4.96 -3.94
N GLN A 102 -10.17 3.78 -3.46
CA GLN A 102 -10.24 2.50 -4.20
C GLN A 102 -9.39 2.39 -5.48
N ALA A 103 -8.52 3.35 -5.79
CA ALA A 103 -7.72 3.30 -7.00
C ALA A 103 -6.74 2.12 -7.02
N ASN A 104 -6.20 1.74 -5.87
CA ASN A 104 -5.15 0.73 -5.77
C ASN A 104 -5.62 -0.65 -5.30
N VAL A 105 -6.92 -0.96 -5.42
CA VAL A 105 -7.48 -2.28 -5.04
C VAL A 105 -6.81 -3.42 -5.81
N ASP A 106 -6.45 -3.18 -7.08
CA ASP A 106 -5.81 -4.17 -7.96
C ASP A 106 -4.27 -4.21 -7.81
N GLY A 107 -3.70 -3.51 -6.82
CA GLY A 107 -2.25 -3.53 -6.54
C GLY A 107 -1.41 -2.85 -7.63
N ILE A 108 -1.94 -1.80 -8.28
CA ILE A 108 -1.33 -1.08 -9.40
C ILE A 108 -0.49 0.14 -8.99
N CYS A 109 0.13 0.11 -7.81
CA CYS A 109 0.77 1.28 -7.19
C CYS A 109 1.88 1.91 -8.03
N VAL A 110 2.66 1.10 -8.76
CA VAL A 110 3.75 1.60 -9.61
C VAL A 110 3.16 2.39 -10.77
N GLY A 111 2.12 1.85 -11.41
CA GLY A 111 1.41 2.53 -12.49
C GLY A 111 0.71 3.81 -12.05
N LEU A 112 0.00 3.78 -10.92
CA LEU A 112 -0.68 4.97 -10.38
C LEU A 112 0.32 6.07 -10.02
N THR A 113 1.46 5.70 -9.46
CA THR A 113 2.51 6.66 -9.12
C THR A 113 3.13 7.28 -10.37
N ALA A 114 3.30 6.51 -11.45
CA ALA A 114 3.77 7.03 -12.74
C ALA A 114 2.78 8.05 -13.34
N GLU A 115 1.49 7.74 -13.35
CA GLU A 115 0.44 8.66 -13.83
C GLU A 115 0.36 9.93 -12.97
N TRP A 116 0.53 9.79 -11.66
CA TRP A 116 0.58 10.94 -10.75
C TRP A 116 1.76 11.87 -11.05
N LEU A 117 2.97 11.31 -11.19
CA LEU A 117 4.19 12.07 -11.53
C LEU A 117 4.07 12.75 -12.91
N GLY A 118 3.38 12.13 -13.86
CA GLY A 118 3.13 12.72 -15.18
C GLY A 118 2.14 13.89 -15.15
N ASN A 119 1.42 14.09 -14.04
CA ASN A 119 0.29 15.01 -13.94
C ASN A 119 0.49 16.14 -12.92
N LEU A 120 1.73 16.41 -12.49
CA LEU A 120 2.06 17.35 -11.39
C LEU A 120 1.63 18.80 -11.64
N SER A 121 1.46 19.23 -12.90
CA SER A 121 1.04 20.59 -13.26
C SER A 121 -0.42 20.89 -12.94
N ASN A 122 -1.25 19.86 -12.72
CA ASN A 122 -2.67 20.01 -12.42
C ASN A 122 -2.94 20.19 -10.93
N SER A 123 -4.15 20.61 -10.54
CA SER A 123 -4.52 20.72 -9.13
C SER A 123 -4.59 19.33 -8.46
N PRO A 124 -4.44 19.23 -7.12
CA PRO A 124 -4.59 17.96 -6.39
C PRO A 124 -5.89 17.22 -6.71
N SER A 125 -7.02 17.94 -6.70
CA SER A 125 -8.33 17.38 -7.04
C SER A 125 -8.40 16.84 -8.47
N THR A 126 -7.80 17.53 -9.44
CA THR A 126 -7.76 17.09 -10.83
C THR A 126 -6.91 15.83 -10.99
N ARG A 127 -5.76 15.77 -10.29
CA ARG A 127 -4.92 14.56 -10.27
C ARG A 127 -5.66 13.37 -9.69
N MET A 128 -6.31 13.51 -8.53
CA MET A 128 -7.03 12.38 -7.92
C MET A 128 -8.22 11.93 -8.77
N ASN A 129 -8.97 12.86 -9.36
CA ASN A 129 -10.07 12.52 -10.27
C ASN A 129 -9.59 11.75 -11.50
N ALA A 130 -8.43 12.11 -12.05
CA ALA A 130 -7.82 11.37 -13.16
C ALA A 130 -7.38 9.96 -12.76
N LEU A 131 -7.14 9.68 -11.49
CA LEU A 131 -6.70 8.37 -10.99
C LEU A 131 -7.85 7.52 -10.43
N LEU A 132 -9.09 7.99 -10.45
CA LEU A 132 -10.25 7.22 -9.99
C LEU A 132 -10.49 5.98 -10.87
N PRO A 133 -10.92 4.85 -10.30
CA PRO A 133 -11.32 3.68 -11.07
C PRO A 133 -12.30 4.02 -12.21
N GLY A 134 -12.03 3.50 -13.40
CA GLY A 134 -12.86 3.73 -14.60
C GLY A 134 -12.47 4.95 -15.44
N SER A 135 -11.54 5.78 -14.96
CA SER A 135 -10.92 6.85 -15.76
C SER A 135 -9.88 6.31 -16.76
N GLU A 136 -9.54 7.13 -17.76
CA GLU A 136 -8.50 6.79 -18.73
C GLU A 136 -7.11 6.67 -18.07
N SER A 137 -6.72 7.59 -17.18
CA SER A 137 -5.41 7.51 -16.53
C SER A 137 -5.34 6.35 -15.54
N HIS A 138 -6.44 5.95 -14.89
CA HIS A 138 -6.45 4.70 -14.10
C HIS A 138 -6.24 3.46 -14.98
N ALA A 139 -6.90 3.40 -16.15
CA ALA A 139 -6.67 2.32 -17.11
C ALA A 139 -5.22 2.30 -17.65
N SER A 140 -4.64 3.48 -17.90
CA SER A 140 -3.23 3.65 -18.26
C SER A 140 -2.31 3.16 -17.14
N ALA A 141 -2.56 3.55 -15.88
CA ALA A 141 -1.83 3.05 -14.71
C ALA A 141 -1.87 1.52 -14.64
N ALA A 142 -3.02 0.89 -14.85
CA ALA A 142 -3.12 -0.57 -14.89
C ALA A 142 -2.30 -1.18 -16.04
N GLY A 143 -2.27 -0.53 -17.22
CA GLY A 143 -1.39 -0.92 -18.34
C GLY A 143 0.09 -0.87 -17.97
N ARG A 144 0.52 0.23 -17.35
CA ARG A 144 1.89 0.42 -16.85
C ARG A 144 2.29 -0.59 -15.80
N GLN A 145 1.40 -0.90 -14.86
CA GLN A 145 1.64 -1.94 -13.86
C GLN A 145 1.90 -3.30 -14.53
N ARG A 146 1.05 -3.70 -15.49
CA ARG A 146 1.22 -4.97 -16.22
C ARG A 146 2.53 -5.02 -16.99
N GLN A 147 2.93 -3.90 -17.60
CA GLN A 147 4.20 -3.79 -18.29
C GLN A 147 5.39 -3.98 -17.34
N TYR A 148 5.40 -3.25 -16.22
CA TYR A 148 6.41 -3.38 -15.17
C TYR A 148 6.53 -4.85 -14.69
N GLU A 149 5.42 -5.51 -14.39
CA GLU A 149 5.41 -6.91 -13.95
C GLU A 149 5.84 -7.89 -15.04
N GLY A 150 5.50 -7.61 -16.30
CA GLY A 150 5.94 -8.36 -17.47
C GLY A 150 7.46 -8.31 -17.64
N LEU A 151 8.01 -7.10 -17.63
CA LEU A 151 9.46 -6.84 -17.75
C LEU A 151 10.22 -7.46 -16.58
N LYS A 152 9.74 -7.27 -15.35
CA LYS A 152 10.35 -7.85 -14.15
C LYS A 152 10.43 -9.38 -14.26
N ARG A 153 9.36 -10.05 -14.70
CA ARG A 153 9.36 -11.51 -14.91
C ARG A 153 10.31 -11.94 -16.02
N LEU A 154 10.37 -11.20 -17.12
CA LEU A 154 11.29 -11.48 -18.24
C LEU A 154 12.74 -11.41 -17.76
N LEU A 155 13.13 -10.31 -17.13
CA LEU A 155 14.50 -10.10 -16.61
C LEU A 155 14.90 -11.18 -15.61
N ARG A 156 13.97 -11.63 -14.76
CA ARG A 156 14.21 -12.75 -13.83
C ARG A 156 14.46 -14.07 -14.56
N ARG A 157 13.73 -14.35 -15.65
CA ARG A 157 13.95 -15.54 -16.49
C ARG A 157 15.29 -15.49 -17.21
N GLU A 158 15.76 -14.29 -17.55
CA GLU A 158 17.07 -14.04 -18.16
C GLU A 158 18.23 -14.04 -17.15
N GLY A 159 17.95 -14.29 -15.86
CA GLY A 159 18.96 -14.48 -14.82
C GLY A 159 19.28 -13.24 -13.99
N ALA A 160 18.60 -12.11 -14.19
CA ALA A 160 18.81 -10.92 -13.37
C ALA A 160 18.42 -11.20 -11.89
N GLY A 161 19.17 -10.61 -10.96
CA GLY A 161 18.85 -10.62 -9.53
C GLY A 161 17.49 -9.98 -9.23
N ALA A 162 16.89 -10.26 -8.05
CA ALA A 162 15.52 -9.83 -7.75
C ALA A 162 15.40 -8.29 -7.73
N SER A 163 16.30 -7.62 -7.02
CA SER A 163 16.39 -6.17 -6.96
C SER A 163 16.79 -5.53 -8.29
N GLN A 164 17.69 -6.17 -9.04
CA GLN A 164 18.10 -5.69 -10.36
C GLN A 164 16.93 -5.72 -11.35
N ALA A 165 16.19 -6.83 -11.41
CA ALA A 165 15.03 -6.97 -12.28
C ALA A 165 13.92 -5.99 -11.92
N ASP A 166 13.72 -5.76 -10.61
CA ASP A 166 12.77 -4.79 -10.07
C ASP A 166 13.08 -3.36 -10.55
N LEU A 167 14.29 -2.89 -10.24
CA LEU A 167 14.76 -1.56 -10.60
C LEU A 167 14.77 -1.34 -12.12
N GLN A 168 15.26 -2.32 -12.89
CA GLN A 168 15.34 -2.20 -14.34
C GLN A 168 13.94 -2.16 -14.98
N ALA A 169 13.02 -3.04 -14.55
CA ALA A 169 11.64 -3.01 -15.04
C ALA A 169 10.92 -1.71 -14.69
N GLN A 170 11.12 -1.20 -13.48
CA GLN A 170 10.54 0.07 -13.03
C GLN A 170 11.10 1.24 -13.87
N ASN A 171 12.42 1.31 -14.06
CA ASN A 171 13.05 2.35 -14.88
C ASN A 171 12.55 2.35 -16.32
N THR A 172 12.50 1.17 -16.96
CA THR A 172 12.01 1.06 -18.33
C THR A 172 10.57 1.54 -18.45
N MET A 173 9.68 1.09 -17.56
CA MET A 173 8.28 1.51 -17.58
C MET A 173 8.12 3.02 -17.34
N LEU A 174 8.87 3.59 -16.38
CA LEU A 174 8.84 5.04 -16.11
C LEU A 174 9.35 5.86 -17.31
N GLN A 175 10.42 5.40 -17.98
CA GLN A 175 10.93 6.05 -19.19
C GLN A 175 9.90 6.02 -20.32
N GLU A 176 9.22 4.89 -20.52
CA GLU A 176 8.13 4.78 -21.49
C GLU A 176 6.88 5.59 -21.09
N ALA A 177 6.76 5.97 -19.82
CA ALA A 177 5.79 6.95 -19.34
C ALA A 177 6.18 8.41 -19.59
N GLY A 178 7.33 8.66 -20.22
CA GLY A 178 7.84 10.01 -20.43
C GLY A 178 8.47 10.63 -19.18
N LEU A 179 8.74 9.82 -18.14
CA LEU A 179 9.42 10.26 -16.93
C LEU A 179 10.92 9.97 -17.03
N ALA A 180 11.73 10.69 -16.25
CA ALA A 180 13.18 10.54 -16.26
C ALA A 180 13.71 10.00 -14.91
N PRO A 181 13.61 8.68 -14.64
CA PRO A 181 14.19 8.09 -13.45
C PRO A 181 15.72 8.16 -13.49
N SER A 182 16.35 8.43 -12.34
CA SER A 182 17.82 8.48 -12.23
C SER A 182 18.53 7.13 -12.45
N GLY A 183 17.77 6.04 -12.49
CA GLY A 183 18.30 4.69 -12.67
C GLY A 183 19.03 4.13 -11.44
N ARG A 184 19.02 4.85 -10.32
CA ARG A 184 19.71 4.48 -9.08
C ARG A 184 18.79 4.64 -7.88
N GLU A 185 18.86 3.68 -6.98
CA GLU A 185 18.17 3.73 -5.70
C GLU A 185 19.14 3.94 -4.56
N LYS A 186 18.66 4.62 -3.52
CA LYS A 186 19.31 4.65 -2.20
C LYS A 186 18.39 3.99 -1.20
N LYS A 187 18.96 3.10 -0.38
CA LYS A 187 18.25 2.34 0.65
C LYS A 187 18.41 3.03 2.01
N TYR A 188 17.31 3.13 2.75
CA TYR A 188 17.23 3.72 4.07
C TYR A 188 16.49 2.79 5.03
N SER A 189 16.99 2.69 6.26
CA SER A 189 16.36 1.91 7.33
C SER A 189 15.36 2.78 8.07
N PHE A 190 14.09 2.41 8.10
CA PHE A 190 13.05 3.23 8.72
C PHE A 190 13.22 3.35 10.25
N GLY A 191 13.69 2.27 10.91
CA GLY A 191 13.93 2.25 12.35
C GLY A 191 15.23 2.91 12.83
N GLU A 192 16.09 3.39 11.92
CA GLU A 192 17.37 4.02 12.26
C GLU A 192 17.26 5.55 12.07
N PRO A 193 17.28 6.37 13.14
CA PRO A 193 17.02 7.81 13.06
C PRO A 193 17.90 8.57 12.07
N SER A 194 19.21 8.27 12.02
CA SER A 194 20.14 8.90 11.07
C SER A 194 19.89 8.49 9.61
N SER A 195 19.48 7.25 9.34
CA SER A 195 19.03 6.85 8.00
C SER A 195 17.79 7.62 7.59
N PHE A 196 16.79 7.63 8.47
CA PHE A 196 15.50 8.24 8.20
C PHE A 196 15.62 9.76 8.00
N SER A 197 16.39 10.46 8.84
CA SER A 197 16.64 11.90 8.67
C SER A 197 17.29 12.21 7.32
N ARG A 198 18.31 11.44 6.91
CA ARG A 198 18.98 11.63 5.60
C ARG A 198 18.05 11.37 4.41
N MET A 199 17.07 10.48 4.57
CA MET A 199 16.03 10.26 3.57
C MET A 199 15.11 11.49 3.48
N LEU A 200 14.65 12.00 4.62
CA LEU A 200 13.80 13.17 4.69
C LEU A 200 14.47 14.39 4.05
N ASP A 201 15.73 14.68 4.41
CA ASP A 201 16.51 15.79 3.84
C ASP A 201 16.59 15.75 2.31
N LYS A 202 16.54 14.55 1.73
CA LYS A 202 16.56 14.36 0.27
C LYS A 202 15.21 14.62 -0.36
N ILE A 203 14.14 14.04 0.20
CA ILE A 203 12.81 14.11 -0.41
C ILE A 203 12.11 15.46 -0.18
N THR A 204 12.62 16.28 0.75
CA THR A 204 12.12 17.63 1.05
C THR A 204 12.96 18.73 0.43
N GLU A 205 14.03 18.38 -0.31
CA GLU A 205 14.89 19.32 -1.03
C GLU A 205 14.06 20.03 -2.13
N ASP A 206 14.00 21.35 -2.11
CA ASP A 206 13.17 22.14 -3.04
C ASP A 206 13.52 21.82 -4.51
N GLY A 207 12.48 21.62 -5.32
CA GLY A 207 12.59 21.22 -6.72
C GLY A 207 12.87 19.73 -6.92
N SER A 208 12.79 18.91 -5.88
CA SER A 208 13.00 17.47 -5.99
C SER A 208 11.70 16.70 -6.22
N ASN A 209 11.79 15.64 -7.03
CA ASN A 209 10.77 14.63 -7.22
C ASN A 209 11.39 13.28 -6.92
N TYR A 210 10.70 12.44 -6.15
CA TYR A 210 11.20 11.13 -5.77
C TYR A 210 10.11 10.07 -5.89
N LEU A 211 10.52 8.91 -6.38
CA LEU A 211 9.79 7.65 -6.22
C LEU A 211 10.32 6.95 -4.97
N LEU A 212 9.42 6.42 -4.14
CA LEU A 212 9.76 5.70 -2.92
C LEU A 212 9.15 4.30 -2.96
N SER A 213 9.98 3.28 -2.77
CA SER A 213 9.50 1.91 -2.55
C SER A 213 9.59 1.58 -1.06
N LEU A 214 8.43 1.37 -0.45
CA LEU A 214 8.25 0.96 0.93
C LEU A 214 8.34 -0.57 1.01
N TYR A 215 9.23 -1.10 1.84
CA TYR A 215 9.36 -2.54 2.07
C TYR A 215 8.96 -2.89 3.50
N PHE A 216 7.99 -3.78 3.62
CA PHE A 216 7.45 -4.22 4.90
C PHE A 216 8.14 -5.50 5.39
N ALA A 217 8.21 -5.68 6.71
CA ALA A 217 8.85 -6.83 7.33
C ALA A 217 8.26 -8.19 6.91
N GLY A 218 6.98 -8.20 6.49
CA GLY A 218 6.31 -9.39 5.93
C GLY A 218 6.72 -9.74 4.49
N GLY A 219 7.64 -8.97 3.88
CA GLY A 219 8.08 -9.17 2.51
C GLY A 219 7.16 -8.53 1.47
N ASP A 220 6.16 -7.75 1.85
CA ASP A 220 5.40 -6.98 0.87
C ASP A 220 6.11 -5.66 0.54
N ALA A 221 5.78 -5.07 -0.62
CA ALA A 221 6.29 -3.77 -1.03
C ALA A 221 5.17 -2.88 -1.59
N HIS A 222 5.34 -1.57 -1.47
CA HIS A 222 4.40 -0.57 -1.98
C HIS A 222 5.14 0.65 -2.53
N THR A 223 4.66 1.23 -3.62
CA THR A 223 5.30 2.38 -4.25
C THR A 223 4.46 3.64 -4.03
N ILE A 224 5.12 4.69 -3.59
CA ILE A 224 4.58 6.04 -3.40
C ILE A 224 5.51 7.06 -4.08
N ALA A 225 5.11 8.33 -4.16
CA ALA A 225 6.00 9.38 -4.64
C ALA A 225 5.91 10.66 -3.82
N THR A 226 6.93 11.50 -3.96
CA THR A 226 6.97 12.85 -3.38
C THR A 226 7.41 13.89 -4.40
N THR A 227 6.93 15.11 -4.22
CA THR A 227 7.43 16.32 -4.89
C THR A 227 7.60 17.43 -3.86
N ALA A 228 8.71 18.16 -3.91
CA ALA A 228 9.01 19.26 -3.01
C ALA A 228 9.17 20.56 -3.80
N SER A 229 8.48 21.61 -3.37
CA SER A 229 8.51 22.93 -4.01
C SER A 229 8.11 24.01 -3.02
N ASN A 230 8.83 25.13 -3.02
CA ASN A 230 8.53 26.31 -2.23
C ASN A 230 8.39 26.02 -0.72
N GLY A 231 9.27 25.17 -0.17
CA GLY A 231 9.24 24.79 1.25
C GLY A 231 8.09 23.86 1.65
N MET A 232 7.31 23.39 0.67
CA MET A 232 6.23 22.42 0.85
C MET A 232 6.63 21.09 0.22
N THR A 233 6.27 19.99 0.86
CA THR A 233 6.43 18.65 0.30
C THR A 233 5.06 18.00 0.16
N THR A 234 4.77 17.49 -1.03
CA THR A 234 3.59 16.68 -1.33
C THR A 234 3.99 15.22 -1.44
N LEU A 235 3.25 14.35 -0.77
CA LEU A 235 3.36 12.89 -0.83
C LEU A 235 2.09 12.34 -1.48
N PHE A 236 2.24 11.46 -2.46
CA PHE A 236 1.15 10.70 -3.04
C PHE A 236 1.27 9.24 -2.67
N ASP A 237 0.23 8.72 -2.03
CA ASP A 237 0.07 7.31 -1.74
C ASP A 237 -1.14 6.76 -2.53
N PRO A 238 -0.95 5.81 -3.45
CA PRO A 238 -2.03 5.20 -4.22
C PRO A 238 -3.19 4.63 -3.38
N ASN A 239 -2.96 4.29 -2.10
CA ASN A 239 -4.00 3.78 -1.21
C ASN A 239 -4.87 4.89 -0.59
N TYR A 240 -4.36 6.12 -0.46
CA TYR A 240 -4.99 7.14 0.39
C TYR A 240 -5.15 8.52 -0.27
N GLY A 241 -4.42 8.78 -1.36
CA GLY A 241 -4.42 10.05 -2.09
C GLY A 241 -3.20 10.90 -1.80
N GLU A 242 -3.39 12.22 -1.82
CA GLU A 242 -2.33 13.21 -1.66
C GLU A 242 -2.34 13.89 -0.30
N PHE A 243 -1.14 14.18 0.17
CA PHE A 243 -0.85 14.86 1.42
C PHE A 243 0.16 15.96 1.15
N THR A 244 -0.08 17.17 1.65
CA THR A 244 0.86 18.28 1.47
C THR A 244 1.12 18.94 2.81
N VAL A 245 2.40 19.07 3.16
CA VAL A 245 2.84 19.62 4.45
C VAL A 245 4.03 20.56 4.24
N GLN A 246 4.33 21.38 5.25
CA GLN A 246 5.62 22.07 5.28
C GLN A 246 6.73 21.03 5.37
N SER A 247 7.87 21.28 4.72
CA SER A 247 8.97 20.31 4.62
C SER A 247 9.49 19.82 5.98
N ASP A 248 9.46 20.65 7.03
CA ASP A 248 9.83 20.29 8.40
C ASP A 248 8.80 19.38 9.12
N GLN A 249 7.58 19.29 8.59
CA GLN A 249 6.51 18.42 9.08
C GLN A 249 6.51 17.03 8.42
N MET A 250 7.35 16.81 7.39
CA MET A 250 7.39 15.55 6.63
C MET A 250 7.70 14.34 7.51
N ALA A 251 8.52 14.50 8.55
CA ALA A 251 8.79 13.45 9.53
C ALA A 251 7.51 12.96 10.24
N GLY A 252 6.64 13.90 10.62
CA GLY A 252 5.36 13.60 11.26
C GLY A 252 4.40 12.89 10.32
N LEU A 253 4.26 13.40 9.09
CA LEU A 253 3.44 12.78 8.05
C LEU A 253 3.88 11.33 7.77
N PHE A 254 5.17 11.08 7.57
CA PHE A 254 5.69 9.76 7.26
C PHE A 254 5.52 8.79 8.45
N GLN A 255 5.66 9.26 9.69
CA GLN A 255 5.38 8.46 10.87
C GLN A 255 3.88 8.10 10.97
N SER A 256 2.98 9.05 10.70
CA SER A 256 1.54 8.79 10.66
C SER A 256 1.18 7.80 9.55
N LEU A 257 1.83 7.89 8.38
CA LEU A 257 1.66 6.95 7.28
C LEU A 257 2.13 5.54 7.65
N ALA A 258 3.33 5.41 8.21
CA ALA A 258 3.85 4.13 8.69
C ALA A 258 2.95 3.53 9.79
N ASN A 259 2.42 4.35 10.68
CA ASN A 259 1.45 3.92 11.69
C ASN A 259 0.14 3.44 11.07
N ARG A 260 -0.33 4.06 9.98
CA ARG A 260 -1.53 3.62 9.24
C ARG A 260 -1.31 2.27 8.54
N TYR A 261 -0.14 2.06 7.95
CA TYR A 261 0.23 0.73 7.42
C TYR A 261 0.32 -0.32 8.51
N ARG A 262 0.82 0.04 9.70
CA ARG A 262 0.86 -0.88 10.83
C ARG A 262 -0.53 -1.17 11.40
N ASN A 263 -1.38 -0.16 11.53
CA ASN A 263 -2.67 -0.29 12.20
C ASN A 263 -3.80 0.24 11.30
N PRO A 264 -4.79 -0.59 10.96
CA PRO A 264 -5.03 -1.96 11.44
C PRO A 264 -4.38 -3.06 10.57
N ASN A 265 -3.58 -2.71 9.56
CA ASN A 265 -3.20 -3.66 8.50
C ASN A 265 -2.03 -4.62 8.86
N GLY A 266 -1.37 -4.43 10.01
CA GLY A 266 -0.27 -5.27 10.48
C GLY A 266 1.04 -5.13 9.68
N GLN A 267 1.15 -4.13 8.80
CA GLN A 267 2.31 -3.97 7.93
C GLN A 267 3.37 -3.09 8.59
N HIS A 268 4.47 -3.71 9.01
CA HIS A 268 5.59 -3.01 9.65
C HIS A 268 6.60 -2.52 8.62
N LEU A 269 6.66 -1.22 8.39
CA LEU A 269 7.65 -0.62 7.49
C LEU A 269 9.07 -0.86 8.02
N SER A 270 9.93 -1.44 7.18
CA SER A 270 11.30 -1.80 7.55
C SER A 270 12.34 -0.95 6.83
N THR A 271 12.19 -0.83 5.51
CA THR A 271 13.14 -0.20 4.60
C THR A 271 12.36 0.69 3.64
N VAL A 272 12.95 1.82 3.26
CA VAL A 272 12.50 2.63 2.14
C VAL A 272 13.64 2.75 1.14
N THR A 273 13.38 2.55 -0.15
CA THR A 273 14.29 3.01 -1.20
C THR A 273 13.77 4.30 -1.79
N THR A 274 14.69 5.19 -2.19
CA THR A 274 14.35 6.40 -2.92
C THR A 274 15.05 6.40 -4.28
N GLN A 275 14.33 6.81 -5.31
CA GLN A 275 14.87 7.10 -6.63
C GLN A 275 14.49 8.52 -7.04
N LYS A 276 15.48 9.32 -7.47
CA LYS A 276 15.21 10.67 -7.98
C LYS A 276 14.57 10.61 -9.36
N MET A 277 13.57 11.46 -9.59
CA MET A 277 12.93 11.74 -10.88
C MET A 277 13.37 13.12 -11.37
N TYR A 278 13.76 13.23 -12.64
CA TYR A 278 14.17 14.48 -13.30
C TYR A 278 13.06 15.07 -14.16
#